data_AF-A0A6M0C8Z9-F1
#
_entry.id   AF-A0A6M0C8Z9-F1
#
_cell.length_a   1.000
_cell.length_b   1.000
_cell.length_c   1.000
_cell.angle_alpha   90.00
_cell.angle_beta   90.00
_cell.angle_gamma   90.00
#
_symmetry.space_group_name_H-M   'P 1'
#
loop_
_entity.id
_entity.type
_entity.pdbx_description
1 polymer ?
#
loop_
_entity_poly.entity_id
_entity_poly.type
_entity_poly.pdbx_seq_one_letter_code
_entity_poly.pdbx_strand_id
1 'polypeptide(L)'
;MYSKSKKGRKGSKGSVQIKNSNGRLQLVFSFGGKRHYLSLGFDDTPANRKLAEMKAREIELDILSGHFEGTEKYKPASTLSTNENVTPISTLKPTLAELWEKFLEYKTPQCSENTMTYMYGVYTSYLQQLPTHALEDATQIRDFVLKKFPLESGKRFITRLSACCKWAMKSGMVSENPFDGMAAEIKVPKASS
;
A
#
# COMPACT_ATOMS: atom_id res chain seq x y z
N MET A 1 54.63 -22.63 1.82
CA MET A 1 53.98 -21.91 2.93
C MET A 1 52.47 -21.94 2.72
N TYR A 2 51.74 -22.77 3.47
CA TYR A 2 50.28 -22.87 3.35
C TYR A 2 49.62 -21.70 4.08
N SER A 3 49.04 -20.76 3.32
CA SER A 3 48.28 -19.63 3.84
C SER A 3 46.99 -20.13 4.50
N LYS A 4 46.89 -19.95 5.82
CA LYS A 4 45.68 -20.24 6.60
C LYS A 4 44.58 -19.28 6.14
N SER A 5 43.63 -19.77 5.34
CA SER A 5 42.42 -19.03 5.02
C SER A 5 41.64 -18.76 6.31
N LYS A 6 41.38 -17.49 6.61
CA LYS A 6 40.57 -17.07 7.76
C LYS A 6 39.17 -17.67 7.60
N LYS A 7 38.87 -18.70 8.41
CA LYS A 7 37.53 -19.27 8.57
C LYS A 7 36.58 -18.14 8.95
N GLY A 8 35.79 -17.65 7.99
CA GLY A 8 34.78 -16.63 8.23
C GLY A 8 33.85 -17.09 9.36
N ARG A 9 33.59 -16.20 10.33
CA ARG A 9 32.60 -16.44 11.39
C ARG A 9 31.32 -16.93 10.74
N LYS A 10 30.91 -18.16 11.09
CA LYS A 10 29.63 -18.72 10.68
C LYS A 10 28.57 -17.81 11.28
N GLY A 11 27.80 -17.13 10.42
CA GLY A 11 26.71 -16.27 10.86
C GLY A 11 25.75 -17.05 11.76
N SER A 12 25.17 -16.38 12.76
CA SER A 12 24.09 -16.94 13.58
C SER A 12 22.96 -17.44 12.68
N LYS A 13 22.20 -18.45 13.12
CA LYS A 13 21.03 -18.92 12.37
C LYS A 13 20.14 -17.71 12.05
N GLY A 14 19.86 -17.49 10.77
CA GLY A 14 19.08 -16.35 10.30
C GLY A 14 19.87 -15.12 9.83
N SER A 15 21.18 -14.99 10.09
CA SER A 15 21.92 -13.79 9.66
C SER A 15 22.08 -13.73 8.14
N VAL A 16 21.73 -12.61 7.53
CA VAL A 16 21.83 -12.40 6.08
C VAL A 16 23.12 -11.65 5.76
N GLN A 17 24.00 -12.27 4.98
CA GLN A 17 25.28 -11.69 4.59
C GLN A 17 25.20 -11.05 3.20
N ILE A 18 25.69 -9.82 3.07
CA ILE A 18 25.86 -9.16 1.77
C ILE A 18 27.23 -9.55 1.22
N LYS A 19 27.25 -10.16 0.02
CA LYS A 19 28.45 -10.55 -0.72
C LYS A 19 28.48 -9.78 -2.04
N ASN A 20 29.64 -9.25 -2.41
CA ASN A 20 29.89 -8.80 -3.78
C ASN A 20 30.31 -10.01 -4.63
N SER A 21 29.61 -10.23 -5.74
CA SER A 21 29.94 -11.23 -6.76
C SER A 21 30.05 -10.53 -8.12
N ASN A 22 31.28 -10.39 -8.64
CA ASN A 22 31.59 -9.75 -9.92
C ASN A 22 31.01 -8.34 -10.08
N GLY A 23 31.11 -7.51 -9.04
CA GLY A 23 30.61 -6.13 -9.04
C GLY A 23 29.12 -6.01 -8.69
N ARG A 24 28.42 -7.14 -8.48
CA ARG A 24 26.99 -7.16 -8.14
C ARG A 24 26.75 -7.59 -6.70
N LEU A 25 25.80 -6.93 -6.05
CA LEU A 25 25.41 -7.25 -4.67
C LEU A 25 24.51 -8.49 -4.63
N GLN A 26 24.87 -9.41 -3.74
CA GLN A 26 24.16 -10.68 -3.52
C GLN A 26 23.96 -10.90 -2.01
N LEU A 27 22.74 -11.27 -1.62
CA LEU A 27 22.42 -11.70 -0.27
C LEU A 27 22.58 -13.22 -0.15
N VAL A 28 23.26 -13.66 0.91
CA VAL A 28 23.54 -15.07 1.19
C VAL A 28 23.17 -15.38 2.63
N PHE A 29 22.27 -16.35 2.82
CA PHE A 29 21.79 -16.75 4.14
C PHE A 29 21.42 -18.23 4.18
N SER A 30 21.17 -18.76 5.37
CA SER A 30 20.74 -20.15 5.56
C SER A 30 19.47 -20.18 6.38
N PHE A 31 18.43 -20.83 5.84
CA PHE A 31 17.13 -20.99 6.47
C PHE A 31 16.61 -22.41 6.18
N GLY A 32 15.93 -23.03 7.15
CA GLY A 32 15.36 -24.39 6.97
C GLY A 32 16.37 -25.47 6.57
N GLY A 33 17.65 -25.34 6.96
CA GLY A 33 18.71 -26.29 6.55
C GLY A 33 19.22 -26.14 5.11
N LYS A 34 18.68 -25.20 4.34
CA LYS A 34 19.10 -24.89 2.97
C LYS A 34 19.82 -23.54 2.90
N ARG A 35 20.79 -23.43 1.99
CA ARG A 35 21.51 -22.18 1.73
C ARG A 35 20.86 -21.45 0.57
N HIS A 36 20.49 -20.19 0.80
CA HIS A 36 19.83 -19.34 -0.17
C HIS A 36 20.79 -18.27 -0.70
N TYR A 37 20.70 -18.03 -2.00
CA TYR A 37 21.46 -17.01 -2.73
C TYR A 37 20.47 -16.12 -3.47
N LEU A 38 20.51 -14.82 -3.20
CA LEU A 38 19.62 -13.83 -3.80
C LEU A 38 20.47 -12.72 -4.43
N SER A 39 20.49 -12.65 -5.77
CA SER A 39 21.14 -11.53 -6.46
C SER A 39 20.18 -10.37 -6.53
N LEU A 40 20.62 -9.19 -6.07
CA LEU A 40 19.81 -7.97 -6.08
C LEU A 40 19.96 -7.18 -7.39
N GLY A 41 20.80 -7.62 -8.32
CA GLY A 41 21.03 -6.92 -9.60
C GLY A 41 21.69 -5.54 -9.49
N PHE A 42 21.93 -5.02 -8.28
CA PHE A 42 22.58 -3.73 -8.06
C PHE A 42 24.10 -3.82 -8.13
N ASP A 43 24.74 -2.78 -8.65
CA ASP A 43 26.19 -2.59 -8.58
C ASP A 43 26.65 -2.35 -7.13
N ASP A 44 27.88 -2.74 -6.80
CA ASP A 44 28.50 -2.50 -5.49
C ASP A 44 28.88 -1.02 -5.30
N THR A 45 27.86 -0.20 -5.06
CA THR A 45 28.00 1.20 -4.64
C THR A 45 27.59 1.35 -3.17
N PRO A 46 28.11 2.36 -2.44
CA PRO A 46 27.71 2.60 -1.04
C PRO A 46 26.20 2.80 -0.86
N ALA A 47 25.52 3.41 -1.82
CA ALA A 47 24.06 3.59 -1.80
C ALA A 47 23.33 2.26 -1.98
N ASN A 48 23.72 1.46 -2.97
CA ASN A 48 23.13 0.15 -3.23
C ASN A 48 23.41 -0.85 -2.10
N ARG A 49 24.55 -0.70 -1.40
CA ARG A 49 24.87 -1.50 -0.22
C ARG A 49 23.93 -1.23 0.94
N LYS A 50 23.48 0.02 1.14
CA LYS A 50 22.43 0.35 2.11
C LYS A 50 21.09 -0.27 1.73
N LEU A 51 20.73 -0.23 0.44
CA LEU A 51 19.52 -0.91 -0.06
C LEU A 51 19.58 -2.43 0.16
N ALA A 52 20.74 -3.03 -0.10
CA ALA A 52 20.99 -4.44 0.16
C ALA A 52 20.89 -4.77 1.65
N GLU A 53 21.35 -3.89 2.53
CA GLU A 53 21.23 -4.04 3.98
C GLU A 53 19.77 -3.95 4.45
N MET A 54 18.99 -3.01 3.91
CA MET A 54 17.55 -2.93 4.17
C MET A 54 16.84 -4.23 3.78
N LYS A 55 17.15 -4.75 2.58
CA LYS A 55 16.61 -6.04 2.10
C LYS A 55 17.07 -7.23 2.95
N ALA A 56 18.31 -7.20 3.43
CA ALA A 56 18.81 -8.21 4.36
C ALA A 56 18.02 -8.21 5.67
N ARG A 57 17.75 -7.04 6.26
CA ARG A 57 16.95 -6.91 7.48
C ARG A 57 15.51 -7.37 7.28
N GLU A 58 14.92 -7.09 6.13
CA GLU A 58 13.57 -7.56 5.77
C GLU A 58 13.51 -9.10 5.81
N ILE A 59 14.49 -9.77 5.22
CA ILE A 59 14.60 -11.24 5.24
C ILE A 59 14.83 -11.75 6.66
N GLU A 60 15.67 -11.08 7.46
CA GLU A 60 15.90 -11.44 8.86
C GLU A 60 14.60 -11.37 9.68
N LEU A 61 13.80 -10.31 9.50
CA LEU A 61 12.50 -10.15 10.16
C LEU A 61 11.50 -11.23 9.73
N ASP A 62 11.44 -11.57 8.45
CA ASP A 62 10.54 -12.60 7.93
C ASP A 62 10.96 -14.01 8.42
N ILE A 63 12.26 -14.26 8.56
CA ILE A 63 12.79 -15.49 9.18
C ILE A 63 12.42 -15.55 10.66
N LEU A 64 12.56 -14.44 11.39
CA LEU A 64 12.25 -14.36 12.82
C LEU A 64 10.76 -14.50 13.11
N SER A 65 9.91 -13.93 12.25
CA SER A 65 8.45 -13.99 12.38
C SER A 65 7.82 -15.28 11.84
N GLY A 66 8.61 -16.12 11.17
CA GLY A 66 8.13 -17.38 10.57
C GLY A 66 7.38 -17.21 9.25
N HIS A 67 7.38 -16.02 8.65
CA HIS A 67 6.73 -15.70 7.37
C HIS A 67 7.66 -15.83 6.16
N PHE A 68 8.84 -16.42 6.32
CA PHE A 68 9.75 -16.62 5.19
C PHE A 68 9.25 -17.73 4.27
N GLU A 69 8.58 -17.34 3.18
CA GLU A 69 8.07 -18.26 2.15
C GLU A 69 9.09 -18.58 1.04
N GLY A 70 10.16 -17.77 0.90
CA GLY A 70 11.22 -18.00 -0.08
C GLY A 70 11.94 -16.74 -0.54
N THR A 71 12.97 -16.89 -1.38
CA THR A 71 13.75 -15.76 -1.91
C THR A 71 13.08 -14.99 -3.05
N GLU A 72 11.98 -15.50 -3.60
CA GLU A 72 11.36 -14.94 -4.80
C GLU A 72 10.67 -13.60 -4.54
N LYS A 73 10.10 -13.43 -3.35
CA LYS A 73 9.51 -12.17 -2.85
C LYS A 73 10.48 -10.99 -2.89
N TYR A 74 11.79 -11.24 -2.80
CA TYR A 74 12.81 -10.20 -2.69
C TYR A 74 13.68 -10.06 -3.94
N LYS A 75 13.39 -10.79 -5.03
CA LYS A 75 14.08 -10.59 -6.31
C LYS A 75 13.60 -9.26 -6.90
N PRO A 76 14.50 -8.38 -7.37
CA PRO A 76 14.07 -7.26 -8.18
C PRO A 76 13.40 -7.82 -9.44
N ALA A 77 12.13 -7.49 -9.65
CA ALA A 77 11.43 -7.87 -10.88
C ALA A 77 12.24 -7.36 -12.07
N SER A 78 12.72 -8.29 -12.90
CA SER A 78 13.51 -7.93 -14.08
C SER A 78 12.59 -7.20 -15.06
N THR A 79 12.78 -5.89 -15.15
CA THR A 79 12.55 -5.01 -16.31
C THR A 79 11.21 -5.17 -17.04
N LEU A 80 10.27 -4.24 -16.80
CA LEU A 80 9.64 -3.43 -17.85
C LEU A 80 9.04 -2.17 -17.20
N SER A 81 9.24 -1.04 -17.87
CA SER A 81 8.91 0.33 -17.51
C SER A 81 7.56 0.52 -16.80
N THR A 82 7.56 1.33 -15.74
CA THR A 82 6.83 2.62 -15.64
C THR A 82 6.84 3.04 -14.18
N ASN A 83 7.21 4.29 -13.97
CA ASN A 83 7.16 4.98 -12.69
C ASN A 83 5.81 4.74 -12.02
N GLU A 84 5.80 4.32 -10.75
CA GLU A 84 4.95 4.88 -9.70
C GLU A 84 5.18 4.13 -8.39
N ASN A 85 5.16 4.88 -7.30
CA ASN A 85 5.48 4.45 -5.95
C ASN A 85 4.62 3.24 -5.53
N VAL A 86 5.23 2.07 -5.41
CA VAL A 86 4.55 0.89 -4.85
C VAL A 86 4.78 0.88 -3.33
N THR A 87 3.84 1.48 -2.61
CA THR A 87 3.53 1.13 -1.22
C THR A 87 3.26 -0.38 -1.11
N PRO A 88 3.67 -1.03 -0.02
CA PRO A 88 3.71 -2.47 0.07
C PRO A 88 2.30 -3.05 -0.03
N ILE A 89 2.11 -3.92 -1.03
CA ILE A 89 0.93 -4.77 -1.22
C ILE A 89 0.80 -5.65 0.03
N SER A 90 -0.03 -5.21 0.96
CA SER A 90 -0.70 -6.11 1.88
C SER A 90 -1.91 -6.66 1.14
N THR A 91 -2.10 -7.96 1.22
CA THR A 91 -3.23 -8.74 0.69
C THR A 91 -4.55 -8.40 1.39
N LEU A 92 -4.91 -7.12 1.40
CA LEU A 92 -6.07 -6.59 2.10
C LEU A 92 -6.95 -5.90 1.08
N LYS A 93 -8.25 -6.14 1.21
CA LYS A 93 -9.35 -5.57 0.42
C LYS A 93 -9.05 -4.10 0.08
N PRO A 94 -9.33 -3.65 -1.15
CA PRO A 94 -9.00 -2.29 -1.58
C PRO A 94 -9.57 -1.28 -0.58
N THR A 95 -8.70 -0.45 -0.04
CA THR A 95 -9.09 0.54 0.96
C THR A 95 -9.89 1.66 0.29
N LEU A 96 -10.76 2.32 1.07
CA LEU A 96 -11.59 3.42 0.56
C LEU A 96 -10.75 4.55 -0.04
N ALA A 97 -9.55 4.80 0.49
CA ALA A 97 -8.63 5.80 -0.04
C ALA A 97 -8.12 5.44 -1.44
N GLU A 98 -7.68 4.20 -1.64
CA GLU A 98 -7.20 3.72 -2.95
C GLU A 98 -8.32 3.76 -4.00
N LEU A 99 -9.52 3.34 -3.61
CA LEU A 99 -10.69 3.44 -4.49
C LEU A 99 -11.02 4.88 -4.85
N TRP A 100 -10.90 5.79 -3.88
CA TRP A 100 -11.14 7.22 -4.09
C TRP A 100 -10.13 7.83 -5.06
N GLU A 101 -8.83 7.55 -4.89
CA GLU A 101 -7.79 8.03 -5.80
C GLU A 101 -8.04 7.55 -7.24
N LYS A 102 -8.33 6.26 -7.41
CA LYS A 102 -8.65 5.70 -8.74
C LYS A 102 -9.94 6.26 -9.33
N PHE A 103 -10.92 6.58 -8.49
CA PHE A 103 -12.13 7.26 -8.90
C PHE A 103 -11.86 8.70 -9.35
N LEU A 104 -10.95 9.42 -8.69
CA LEU A 104 -10.51 10.75 -9.11
C LEU A 104 -9.82 10.70 -10.46
N GLU A 105 -8.89 9.77 -10.69
CA GLU A 105 -8.23 9.56 -11.98
C GLU A 105 -9.28 9.37 -13.11
N TYR A 106 -10.31 8.56 -12.87
CA TYR A 106 -11.40 8.36 -13.81
C TYR A 106 -12.24 9.63 -14.05
N LYS A 107 -12.41 10.47 -13.02
CA LYS A 107 -13.21 11.71 -13.09
C LYS A 107 -12.45 12.92 -13.61
N THR A 108 -11.13 12.95 -13.52
CA THR A 108 -10.27 14.05 -14.00
C THR A 108 -10.57 14.45 -15.44
N PRO A 109 -10.62 13.54 -16.43
CA PRO A 109 -10.92 13.93 -17.82
C PRO A 109 -12.40 14.30 -18.05
N GLN A 110 -13.30 14.00 -17.10
CA GLN A 110 -14.75 14.25 -17.23
C GLN A 110 -15.20 15.53 -16.52
N CYS A 111 -14.33 16.19 -15.77
CA CYS A 111 -14.66 17.34 -14.93
C CYS A 111 -13.71 18.50 -15.23
N SER A 112 -14.16 19.74 -15.02
CA SER A 112 -13.27 20.89 -15.10
C SER A 112 -12.24 20.86 -13.96
N GLU A 113 -11.05 21.42 -14.21
CA GLU A 113 -9.98 21.51 -13.22
C GLU A 113 -10.45 22.17 -11.91
N ASN A 114 -11.27 23.23 -12.00
CA ASN A 114 -11.87 23.85 -10.82
C ASN A 114 -12.75 22.89 -10.03
N THR A 115 -13.54 22.05 -10.69
CA THR A 115 -14.37 21.07 -9.99
C THR A 115 -13.49 20.02 -9.31
N MET A 116 -12.42 19.58 -9.97
CA MET A 116 -11.49 18.61 -9.40
C MET A 116 -10.77 19.18 -8.16
N THR A 117 -10.21 20.38 -8.28
CA THR A 117 -9.44 21.00 -7.19
C THR A 117 -10.32 21.43 -6.02
N TYR A 118 -11.41 22.16 -6.28
CA TYR A 118 -12.19 22.78 -5.20
C TYR A 118 -13.27 21.85 -4.62
N MET A 119 -13.97 21.06 -5.43
CA MET A 119 -14.98 20.13 -4.89
C MET A 119 -14.36 18.82 -4.44
N TYR A 120 -13.64 18.13 -5.32
CA TYR A 120 -13.06 16.84 -4.95
C TYR A 120 -11.93 16.97 -3.95
N GLY A 121 -11.13 18.04 -3.99
CA GLY A 121 -10.11 18.32 -2.97
C GLY A 121 -10.68 18.42 -1.54
N VAL A 122 -11.85 19.05 -1.36
CA VAL A 122 -12.52 19.10 -0.05
C VAL A 122 -12.92 17.71 0.43
N TYR A 123 -13.48 16.88 -0.46
CA TYR A 123 -13.85 15.51 -0.11
C TYR A 123 -12.63 14.62 0.16
N THR A 124 -11.52 14.81 -0.55
CA THR A 124 -10.26 14.13 -0.25
C THR A 124 -9.76 14.51 1.14
N SER A 125 -9.84 15.78 1.52
CA SER A 125 -9.50 16.21 2.89
C SER A 125 -10.42 15.59 3.94
N TYR A 126 -11.72 15.43 3.65
CA TYR A 126 -12.66 14.75 4.55
C TYR A 126 -12.33 13.26 4.68
N LEU A 127 -11.93 12.63 3.58
CA LEU A 127 -11.52 11.22 3.57
C LEU A 127 -10.27 10.99 4.43
N GLN A 128 -9.26 11.85 4.33
CA GLN A 128 -8.04 11.78 5.16
C GLN A 128 -8.31 11.96 6.66
N GLN A 129 -9.44 12.58 7.00
CA GLN A 129 -9.85 12.83 8.38
C GLN A 129 -10.67 11.68 8.98
N LEU A 130 -10.97 10.63 8.20
CA LEU A 130 -11.72 9.48 8.67
C LEU A 130 -10.89 8.62 9.64
N PRO A 131 -11.53 8.02 10.65
CA PRO A 131 -10.83 7.15 11.61
C PRO A 131 -10.48 5.78 11.00
N THR A 132 -11.20 5.34 9.97
CA THR A 132 -11.03 4.06 9.29
C THR A 132 -11.28 4.23 7.80
N HIS A 133 -10.51 3.49 7.00
CA HIS A 133 -10.59 3.47 5.54
C HIS A 133 -11.11 2.11 5.04
N ALA A 134 -11.59 1.25 5.95
CA ALA A 134 -12.16 -0.04 5.62
C ALA A 134 -13.61 0.11 5.16
N LEU A 135 -13.97 -0.60 4.09
CA LEU A 135 -15.34 -0.63 3.56
C LEU A 135 -16.34 -1.28 4.53
N GLU A 136 -15.86 -2.18 5.39
CA GLU A 136 -16.66 -2.90 6.39
C GLU A 136 -17.19 -1.97 7.49
N ASP A 137 -16.46 -0.89 7.77
CA ASP A 137 -16.79 0.07 8.80
C ASP A 137 -17.65 1.24 8.29
N ALA A 138 -18.42 1.04 7.22
CA ALA A 138 -19.21 2.10 6.60
C ALA A 138 -20.18 2.81 7.56
N THR A 139 -20.73 2.09 8.54
CA THR A 139 -21.56 2.66 9.62
C THR A 139 -20.76 3.58 10.53
N GLN A 140 -19.53 3.21 10.91
CA GLN A 140 -18.65 4.05 11.71
C GLN A 140 -18.25 5.32 10.95
N ILE A 141 -17.98 5.20 9.66
CA ILE A 141 -17.68 6.32 8.77
C ILE A 141 -18.87 7.28 8.70
N ARG A 142 -20.09 6.76 8.52
CA ARG A 142 -21.32 7.57 8.52
C ARG A 142 -21.47 8.34 9.83
N ASP A 143 -21.36 7.66 10.97
CA ASP A 143 -21.59 8.25 12.27
C ASP A 143 -20.52 9.32 12.60
N PHE A 144 -19.27 9.07 12.21
CA PHE A 144 -18.19 10.05 12.30
C PHE A 144 -18.45 11.28 11.43
N VAL A 145 -18.89 11.08 10.19
CA VAL A 145 -19.21 12.17 9.25
C VAL A 145 -20.34 13.04 9.78
N LEU A 146 -21.41 12.43 10.30
CA LEU A 146 -22.54 13.16 10.89
C LEU A 146 -22.18 13.90 12.17
N LYS A 147 -21.22 13.39 12.94
CA LYS A 147 -20.72 14.05 14.16
C LYS A 147 -19.78 15.22 13.85
N LYS A 148 -18.97 15.10 12.80
CA LYS A 148 -17.88 16.04 12.50
C LYS A 148 -18.27 17.14 11.53
N PHE A 149 -19.10 16.84 10.53
CA PHE A 149 -19.45 17.76 9.47
C PHE A 149 -20.92 18.19 9.54
N PRO A 150 -21.28 19.37 8.98
CA PRO A 150 -22.67 19.77 8.83
C PRO A 150 -23.48 18.72 8.05
N LEU A 151 -24.75 18.53 8.43
CA LEU A 151 -25.62 17.48 7.87
C LEU A 151 -25.68 17.48 6.33
N GLU A 152 -25.81 18.65 5.70
CA GLU A 152 -25.80 18.80 4.24
C GLU A 152 -24.47 18.36 3.61
N SER A 153 -23.35 18.80 4.18
CA SER A 153 -22.00 18.44 3.70
C SER A 153 -21.71 16.96 3.90
N GLY A 154 -22.10 16.39 5.04
CA GLY A 154 -21.95 14.98 5.34
C GLY A 154 -22.79 14.10 4.39
N LYS A 155 -24.04 14.49 4.11
CA LYS A 155 -24.88 13.81 3.12
C LYS A 155 -24.28 13.84 1.72
N ARG A 156 -23.77 14.99 1.28
CA ARG A 156 -23.08 15.12 -0.02
C ARG A 156 -21.83 14.25 -0.09
N PHE A 157 -21.04 14.22 0.99
CA PHE A 157 -19.85 13.38 1.08
C PHE A 157 -20.18 11.89 0.98
N ILE A 158 -21.14 11.39 1.77
CA ILE A 158 -21.57 9.98 1.71
C ILE A 158 -22.15 9.62 0.34
N THR A 159 -22.90 10.54 -0.29
CA THR A 159 -23.39 10.34 -1.67
C THR A 159 -22.24 10.14 -2.66
N ARG A 160 -21.14 10.90 -2.50
CA ARG A 160 -19.95 10.76 -3.34
C ARG A 160 -19.19 9.47 -3.05
N LEU A 161 -19.06 9.07 -1.79
CA LEU A 161 -18.48 7.77 -1.43
C LEU A 161 -19.28 6.60 -2.03
N SER A 162 -20.61 6.68 -1.98
CA SER A 162 -21.50 5.70 -2.62
C SER A 162 -21.30 5.66 -4.14
N ALA A 163 -21.16 6.81 -4.81
CA ALA A 163 -20.85 6.87 -6.23
C ALA A 163 -19.46 6.28 -6.56
N CYS A 164 -18.46 6.53 -5.73
CA CYS A 164 -17.12 5.95 -5.84
C CYS A 164 -17.19 4.43 -5.75
N CYS A 165 -17.89 3.89 -4.74
CA CYS A 165 -18.05 2.44 -4.58
C CYS A 165 -18.86 1.82 -5.72
N LYS A 166 -19.89 2.50 -6.25
CA LYS A 166 -20.61 2.06 -7.46
C LYS A 166 -19.70 1.96 -8.68
N TRP A 167 -18.82 2.93 -8.87
CA TRP A 167 -17.82 2.87 -9.92
C TRP A 167 -16.85 1.71 -9.69
N ALA A 168 -16.36 1.53 -8.46
CA ALA A 168 -15.46 0.45 -8.11
C ALA A 168 -16.08 -0.95 -8.35
N MET A 169 -17.38 -1.11 -8.08
CA MET A 169 -18.12 -2.33 -8.43
C MET A 169 -18.13 -2.59 -9.94
N LYS A 170 -18.42 -1.56 -10.75
CA LYS A 170 -18.41 -1.67 -12.22
C LYS A 170 -17.02 -1.98 -12.77
N SER A 171 -15.97 -1.49 -12.10
CA SER A 171 -14.58 -1.76 -12.43
C SER A 171 -14.09 -3.11 -11.91
N GLY A 172 -14.92 -3.88 -11.20
CA GLY A 172 -14.56 -5.19 -10.63
C GLY A 172 -13.61 -5.14 -9.44
N MET A 173 -13.45 -3.97 -8.80
CA MET A 173 -12.55 -3.79 -7.66
C MET A 173 -13.20 -4.19 -6.33
N VAL A 174 -14.51 -4.02 -6.21
CA VAL A 174 -15.28 -4.34 -5.00
C VAL A 174 -16.51 -5.14 -5.39
N SER A 175 -16.89 -6.13 -4.58
CA SER A 175 -18.07 -6.96 -4.81
C SER A 175 -19.39 -6.24 -4.46
N GLU A 176 -19.38 -5.39 -3.43
CA GLU A 176 -20.57 -4.75 -2.88
C GLU A 176 -20.32 -3.30 -2.47
N ASN A 177 -21.35 -2.46 -2.52
CA ASN A 177 -21.27 -1.06 -2.09
C ASN A 177 -21.91 -0.89 -0.70
N PRO A 178 -21.11 -0.72 0.37
CA PRO A 178 -21.65 -0.58 1.72
C PRO A 178 -22.29 0.80 1.97
N PHE A 179 -22.04 1.80 1.11
CA PHE A 179 -22.61 3.14 1.23
C PHE A 179 -23.88 3.32 0.37
N ASP A 180 -24.41 2.25 -0.23
CA ASP A 180 -25.67 2.34 -0.98
C ASP A 180 -26.84 2.61 -0.02
N GLY A 181 -27.75 3.51 -0.39
CA GLY A 181 -28.91 3.87 0.46
C GLY A 181 -28.60 4.74 1.69
N MET A 182 -27.39 4.71 2.26
CA MET A 182 -27.05 5.44 3.51
C MET A 182 -27.31 6.95 3.44
N ALA A 183 -27.06 7.59 2.30
CA ALA A 183 -27.31 9.02 2.13
C ALA A 183 -28.82 9.37 2.14
N ALA A 184 -29.68 8.43 1.76
CA ALA A 184 -31.13 8.63 1.75
C ALA A 184 -31.73 8.54 3.16
N GLU A 185 -31.10 7.79 4.07
CA GLU A 185 -31.49 7.69 5.47
C GLU A 185 -31.21 8.99 6.26
N ILE A 186 -30.28 9.82 5.77
CA ILE A 186 -29.96 11.12 6.38
C ILE A 186 -31.08 12.12 6.07
N LYS A 187 -31.97 12.31 7.05
CA LYS A 187 -32.99 13.36 7.06
C LYS A 187 -32.33 14.69 7.40
N VAL A 188 -32.17 15.53 6.39
CA VAL A 188 -31.80 16.92 6.63
C VAL A 188 -33.07 17.70 6.93
N PRO A 189 -33.21 18.34 8.10
CA PRO A 189 -34.35 19.21 8.35
C PRO A 189 -34.39 20.28 7.26
N LYS A 190 -35.53 20.42 6.58
CA LYS A 190 -35.74 21.52 5.63
C LYS A 190 -35.51 22.81 6.39
N ALA A 191 -34.45 23.55 6.04
CA ALA A 191 -34.33 24.93 6.46
C ALA A 191 -35.56 25.66 5.90
N SER A 192 -36.37 26.24 6.80
CA SER A 192 -37.36 27.25 6.42
C SER A 192 -36.61 28.35 5.67
N SER A 193 -37.01 28.57 4.41
CA SER A 193 -36.48 29.60 3.51
C SER A 193 -36.43 30.97 4.16
#